data_AF-A0A151RCT0-F1
#
_entry.id   AF-A0A151RCT0-F1
#
_cell.length_a   1.000
_cell.length_b   1.000
_cell.length_c   1.000
_cell.angle_alpha   90.00
_cell.angle_beta   90.00
_cell.angle_gamma   90.00
#
_symmetry.space_group_name_H-M   'P 1'
#
loop_
_entity.id
_entity.type
_entity.pdbx_description
1 polymer ?
#
loop_
_entity_poly.entity_id
_entity_poly.type
_entity_poly.pdbx_seq_one_letter_code
_entity_poly.pdbx_strand_id
1 'polypeptide(L)' 'IKVVRLSIAQVLTVISQKQKAALREAYKNKKYLPLDLRPKKTRAIRRRLTKHQASLKTEREKKKELYFPLRKYAIKV' A
#
# COMPACT_ATOMS: atom_id res chain seq x y z
N ILE A 1 -24.77 33.76 -11.26
CA ILE A 1 -23.80 33.50 -10.16
C ILE A 1 -23.13 32.10 -10.22
N LYS A 2 -23.71 31.08 -10.89
CA LYS A 2 -23.13 29.73 -11.03
C LYS A 2 -21.72 29.70 -11.67
N VAL A 3 -21.51 30.48 -12.74
CA VAL A 3 -20.25 30.49 -13.50
C VAL A 3 -19.07 30.95 -12.64
N VAL A 4 -19.22 32.07 -11.93
CA VAL A 4 -18.19 32.61 -11.05
C VAL A 4 -17.86 31.64 -9.90
N ARG A 5 -18.88 31.03 -9.28
CA ARG A 5 -18.68 30.04 -8.22
C ARG A 5 -17.89 28.82 -8.70
N LEU A 6 -18.18 28.33 -9.90
CA LEU A 6 -17.45 27.21 -10.50
C LEU A 6 -15.99 27.57 -10.80
N SER A 7 -15.76 28.76 -11.36
CA SER A 7 -14.41 29.25 -11.68
C SER A 7 -13.55 29.38 -10.42
N ILE A 8 -14.10 29.96 -9.34
CA ILE A 8 -13.41 30.04 -8.04
C ILE A 8 -13.06 28.63 -7.52
N ALA A 9 -14.00 27.68 -7.60
CA ALA A 9 -13.76 26.31 -7.17
C ALA A 9 -12.67 25.61 -7.99
N GLN A 10 -12.60 25.86 -9.31
CA GLN A 10 -11.56 25.31 -10.20
C GLN A 10 -10.17 25.82 -9.79
N VAL A 11 -10.01 27.13 -9.59
CA VAL A 11 -8.74 27.73 -9.16
C VAL A 11 -8.28 27.15 -7.82
N LEU A 12 -9.18 27.07 -6.83
CA LEU A 12 -8.87 26.49 -5.51
C LEU A 12 -8.47 25.01 -5.60
N THR A 13 -9.11 24.25 -6.50
CA THR A 13 -8.78 22.83 -6.73
C THR A 13 -7.36 22.68 -7.26
N VAL A 14 -6.95 23.52 -8.23
CA VAL A 14 -5.58 23.50 -8.79
C VAL A 14 -4.55 23.83 -7.71
N ILE A 15 -4.81 24.85 -6.89
CA ILE A 15 -3.94 25.23 -5.77
C ILE A 15 -3.79 24.06 -4.78
N SER A 16 -4.90 23.44 -4.39
CA SER A 16 -4.89 22.30 -3.46
C SER A 16 -4.14 21.09 -4.01
N GLN A 17 -4.32 20.78 -5.30
CA GLN A 17 -3.61 19.69 -5.96
C GLN A 17 -2.09 19.92 -5.96
N LYS A 18 -1.64 21.13 -6.31
CA LYS A 18 -0.22 21.49 -6.34
C LYS A 18 0.40 21.45 -4.94
N GLN A 19 -0.29 21.99 -3.93
CA GLN A 19 0.15 21.92 -2.54
C GLN A 19 0.30 20.48 -2.06
N LYS A 20 -0.69 19.62 -2.35
CA LYS A 20 -0.65 18.20 -1.97
C LYS A 20 0.46 17.43 -2.68
N ALA A 21 0.74 17.74 -3.95
CA ALA A 21 1.85 17.16 -4.68
C ALA A 21 3.20 17.53 -4.05
N ALA A 22 3.43 18.81 -3.76
CA ALA A 22 4.64 19.28 -3.08
C ALA A 22 4.83 18.62 -1.70
N LEU A 23 3.73 18.48 -0.93
CA LEU A 23 3.76 17.80 0.36
C LEU A 23 4.11 16.30 0.23
N ARG A 24 3.61 15.61 -0.81
CA ARG A 24 3.97 14.21 -1.06
C ARG A 24 5.46 14.06 -1.36
N GLU A 25 6.04 14.93 -2.17
CA GLU A 25 7.48 14.89 -2.46
C GLU A 25 8.31 15.15 -1.20
N ALA A 26 7.93 16.16 -0.39
CA ALA A 26 8.62 16.49 0.85
C ALA A 26 8.60 15.37 1.91
N TYR A 27 7.65 14.42 1.81
CA TYR A 27 7.47 13.32 2.77
C TYR A 27 7.72 11.92 2.19
N LYS A 28 8.10 11.80 0.92
CA LYS A 28 8.19 10.53 0.17
C LYS A 28 8.97 9.42 0.86
N ASN A 29 10.08 9.76 1.51
CA ASN A 29 10.99 8.81 2.16
C ASN A 29 10.99 8.90 3.69
N LYS A 30 10.10 9.71 4.27
CA LYS A 30 10.01 9.86 5.72
C LYS A 30 9.26 8.67 6.30
N LYS A 31 9.77 8.09 7.40
CA LYS A 31 9.14 6.96 8.10
C LYS A 31 7.70 7.26 8.52
N TYR A 32 7.43 8.48 8.97
CA TYR A 32 6.10 8.90 9.44
C TYR A 32 5.47 9.90 8.48
N LEU A 33 4.32 9.50 7.94
CA LEU A 33 3.47 10.34 7.10
C LEU A 33 2.31 10.92 7.92
N PRO A 34 1.92 12.18 7.65
CA PRO A 34 0.64 12.74 8.08
C PRO A 34 -0.53 11.84 7.67
N LEU A 35 -1.61 11.82 8.45
CA LEU A 35 -2.75 10.92 8.24
C LEU A 35 -3.38 11.07 6.84
N ASP A 36 -3.43 12.29 6.32
CA ASP A 36 -4.05 12.61 5.01
C ASP A 36 -3.25 12.12 3.80
N LEU A 37 -1.95 11.89 3.99
CA LEU A 37 -1.07 11.36 2.95
C LEU A 37 -0.95 9.83 3.01
N ARG A 38 -1.50 9.20 4.04
CA ARG A 38 -1.47 7.73 4.14
C ARG A 38 -2.37 7.12 3.05
N PRO A 39 -2.05 5.91 2.56
CA PRO A 39 -2.93 5.19 1.66
C PRO A 39 -4.33 5.01 2.26
N LYS A 40 -5.36 5.43 1.52
CA LYS A 40 -6.76 5.27 1.92
C LYS A 40 -7.22 3.83 1.71
N LYS A 41 -6.94 2.98 2.69
CA LYS A 41 -7.38 1.58 2.77
C LYS A 41 -8.28 1.37 3.98
N THR A 42 -9.06 0.29 4.00
CA THR A 42 -9.89 -0.06 5.15
C THR A 42 -9.03 -0.26 6.41
N ARG A 43 -9.63 -0.06 7.59
CA ARG A 43 -8.94 -0.26 8.88
C ARG A 43 -8.36 -1.66 9.00
N ALA A 44 -9.11 -2.68 8.59
CA ALA A 44 -8.66 -4.08 8.59
C ALA A 44 -7.39 -4.28 7.75
N ILE A 45 -7.35 -3.74 6.53
CA ILE A 45 -6.17 -3.85 5.64
C ILE A 45 -4.96 -3.08 6.20
N ARG A 46 -5.17 -1.99 6.93
CA ARG A 46 -4.06 -1.26 7.58
C ARG A 46 -3.47 -1.98 8.79
N ARG A 47 -4.25 -2.86 9.44
CA ARG A 47 -3.85 -3.59 10.66
C ARG A 47 -3.28 -4.98 10.37
N ARG A 48 -3.56 -5.57 9.21
CA ARG A 48 -3.02 -6.87 8.80
C ARG A 48 -1.48 -6.82 8.63
N LEU A 49 -0.85 -7.99 8.69
CA LEU A 49 0.59 -8.14 8.46
C LEU A 49 1.01 -7.65 7.06
N THR A 50 2.24 -7.15 6.96
CA THR A 50 2.87 -6.86 5.67
C THR A 50 3.16 -8.16 4.90
N LYS A 51 3.27 -8.09 3.57
CA LYS A 51 3.57 -9.28 2.73
C LYS A 51 4.88 -9.95 3.17
N HIS A 52 5.89 -9.15 3.50
CA HIS A 52 7.17 -9.64 4.02
C HIS A 52 6.97 -10.43 5.32
N GLN A 53 6.29 -9.84 6.31
CA GLN A 53 6.01 -10.52 7.58
C GLN A 53 5.23 -11.82 7.39
N ALA A 54 4.23 -11.81 6.51
CA ALA A 54 3.43 -13.01 6.21
C ALA A 54 4.25 -14.11 5.50
N SER A 55 5.31 -13.73 4.77
CA SER A 55 6.21 -14.69 4.11
C SER A 55 7.36 -15.19 4.98
N LEU A 56 7.55 -14.62 6.17
CA LEU A 56 8.62 -15.06 7.07
C LEU A 56 8.34 -16.48 7.53
N LYS A 57 9.30 -17.37 7.24
CA LYS A 57 9.30 -18.77 7.69
C LYS A 57 10.47 -18.99 8.63
N THR A 58 10.29 -19.88 9.59
CA THR A 58 11.37 -20.31 10.49
C THR A 58 12.44 -21.07 9.70
N GLU A 59 13.67 -21.11 10.20
CA GLU A 59 14.74 -21.87 9.54
C GLU A 59 14.41 -23.37 9.44
N ARG A 60 13.75 -23.89 10.48
CA ARG A 60 13.26 -25.28 10.51
C ARG A 60 12.27 -25.56 9.38
N GLU A 61 11.31 -24.65 9.18
CA GLU A 61 10.31 -24.78 8.11
C GLU A 61 10.95 -24.65 6.73
N LYS A 62 11.87 -23.68 6.54
CA LYS A 62 12.63 -23.55 5.28
C LYS A 62 13.39 -24.83 4.93
N LYS A 63 14.11 -25.43 5.90
CA LYS A 63 14.81 -26.70 5.70
C LYS A 63 13.85 -27.83 5.33
N LYS A 64 12.70 -27.92 6.01
CA LYS A 64 11.66 -28.93 5.71
C LYS A 64 11.15 -28.79 4.27
N GLU A 65 10.85 -27.57 3.83
CA GLU A 65 10.37 -27.31 2.47
C GLU A 65 11.43 -27.59 1.40
N LEU A 66 12.69 -27.26 1.67
CA LEU A 66 13.82 -27.55 0.78
C LEU A 66 14.04 -29.06 0.62
N TYR A 67 13.98 -29.82 1.70
CA TYR A 67 14.26 -31.25 1.68
C TYR A 67 13.07 -32.09 1.20
N PHE A 68 11.84 -31.69 1.54
CA PHE A 68 10.63 -32.46 1.23
C PHE A 68 9.58 -31.61 0.50
N PRO A 69 9.86 -31.17 -0.75
CA PRO A 69 8.86 -30.48 -1.55
C PRO A 69 7.73 -31.46 -1.94
N LEU A 70 6.49 -30.97 -1.94
CA LEU A 70 5.36 -31.71 -2.48
C LEU A 70 5.56 -31.93 -3.97
N ARG A 71 5.80 -33.19 -4.35
CA ARG A 71 5.98 -33.59 -5.74
C ARG A 71 4.62 -33.91 -6.35
N LYS A 72 4.41 -33.48 -7.59
CA LYS A 72 3.21 -33.86 -8.36
C LYS A 72 3.46 -35.26 -8.94
N TYR A 73 2.65 -36.24 -8.57
CA TYR A 73 2.69 -37.59 -9.12
C TYR A 73 1.25 -38.10 -9.34
N ALA A 74 1.11 -39.11 -10.18
CA ALA A 74 -0.14 -39.83 -10.40
C ALA A 74 0.15 -41.33 -10.33
N ILE A 75 -0.80 -42.09 -9.80
CA ILE A 75 -0.73 -43.55 -9.76
C ILE A 75 -1.57 -44.04 -10.94
N LYS A 76 -0.97 -44.89 -11.79
CA LYS A 76 -1.68 -45.54 -12.87
C LYS A 76 -2.58 -46.63 -12.28
N VAL A 77 -3.85 -46.63 -12.66
CA VAL A 77 -4.79 -47.74 -12.43
C VAL A 77 -4.49 -48.86 -13.42
#